data_AF-A0A7J2J8K8-F1
#
_entry.id   AF-A0A7J2J8K8-F1
#
_cell.length_a   1.000
_cell.length_b   1.000
_cell.length_c   1.000
_cell.angle_alpha   90.00
_cell.angle_beta   90.00
_cell.angle_gamma   90.00
#
_symmetry.space_group_name_H-M   'P 1'
#
loop_
_entity.id
_entity.type
_entity.pdbx_description
1 polymer ?
#
loop_
_entity_poly.entity_id
_entity_poly.type
_entity_poly.pdbx_seq_one_letter_code
_entity_poly.pdbx_strand_id
1 'polypeptide(L)'
;MVVPQNSKAIRDDVLSFYLMCQGVASVSYPYSREVRLISDMTRDTIRYRMYDLFKRGGEDFCVRTVQRSIKLVKLDGSDLDIKIPTEDIRKLRDQEMEKDGVDIVDDHVLPQYMPRYAVRWVDLSPLLRHRRTELTKLYLVQGWAILTLRDLWDFYANLIGVKTEDYIQSVYERMLDSGSPPKSLVEIGKRISALLPKGPELGEKFIRVSSRRLRPEFFPPCISKALNGVGAGLRNYAITMLLTSFLTYARIAPPSTATRIGDVVDDISVVRDEIAPLIFEAAERCNPPLFRDQPQEKASIFYHMGFGMTIEPKISDSGKSKWYRPPNCTKIQMSAPQLCNPDEFCRKIKNPLTYYFRKISEHAKTGRGEKT
;
A
#
# COMPACT_ATOMS: atom_id res chain seq x y z
N MET A 1 1.85 -22.60 -12.10
CA MET A 1 2.64 -21.47 -11.55
C MET A 1 4.15 -21.74 -11.47
N VAL A 2 4.64 -22.94 -11.79
CA VAL A 2 6.09 -23.20 -11.88
C VAL A 2 6.59 -22.77 -13.26
N VAL A 3 7.75 -22.12 -13.31
CA VAL A 3 8.40 -21.69 -14.56
C VAL A 3 9.39 -22.77 -14.97
N PRO A 4 9.39 -23.23 -16.24
CA PRO A 4 10.40 -24.15 -16.74
C PRO A 4 11.82 -23.62 -16.51
N GLN A 5 12.77 -24.51 -16.18
CA GLN A 5 14.18 -24.16 -15.95
C GLN A 5 14.93 -23.90 -17.27
N ASN A 6 14.41 -23.02 -18.12
CA ASN A 6 15.12 -22.54 -19.30
C ASN A 6 15.16 -21.01 -19.29
N SER A 7 16.24 -20.46 -19.84
CA SER A 7 16.53 -19.02 -19.76
C SER A 7 15.45 -18.15 -20.37
N LYS A 8 14.76 -18.63 -21.42
CA LYS A 8 13.67 -17.88 -22.07
C LYS A 8 12.46 -17.76 -21.14
N ALA A 9 11.97 -18.88 -20.60
CA ALA A 9 10.82 -18.89 -19.71
C ALA A 9 11.07 -18.06 -18.43
N ILE A 10 12.26 -18.15 -17.85
CA ILE A 10 12.66 -17.35 -16.67
C ILE A 10 12.67 -15.86 -17.02
N ARG A 11 13.24 -15.49 -18.17
CA ARG A 11 13.27 -14.10 -18.63
C ARG A 11 11.86 -13.56 -18.85
N ASP A 12 11.00 -14.33 -19.50
CA ASP A 12 9.62 -13.91 -19.81
C ASP A 12 8.81 -13.72 -18.51
N ASP A 13 8.98 -14.58 -17.51
CA ASP A 13 8.35 -14.45 -16.19
C ASP A 13 8.79 -13.18 -15.45
N VAL A 14 10.10 -12.92 -15.40
CA VAL A 14 10.66 -11.72 -14.75
C VAL A 14 10.20 -10.45 -15.46
N LEU A 15 10.21 -10.43 -16.80
CA LEU A 15 9.73 -9.29 -17.57
C LEU A 15 8.23 -9.05 -17.38
N SER A 16 7.43 -10.13 -17.32
CA SER A 16 5.99 -10.05 -17.06
C SER A 16 5.70 -9.44 -15.69
N PHE A 17 6.46 -9.81 -14.67
CA PHE A 17 6.36 -9.20 -13.34
C PHE A 17 6.61 -7.69 -13.39
N TYR A 18 7.70 -7.25 -14.01
CA TYR A 18 8.01 -5.82 -14.09
C TYR A 18 7.01 -5.05 -14.94
N LEU A 19 6.54 -5.64 -16.04
CA LEU A 19 5.52 -5.04 -16.89
C LEU A 19 4.19 -4.85 -16.14
N MET A 20 3.80 -5.86 -15.35
CA MET A 20 2.63 -5.78 -14.47
C MET A 20 2.79 -4.64 -13.45
N CYS A 21 3.90 -4.61 -12.72
CA CYS A 21 4.16 -3.57 -11.71
C CYS A 21 4.16 -2.16 -12.31
N GLN A 22 4.79 -1.97 -13.47
CA GLN A 22 4.84 -0.68 -14.16
C GLN A 22 3.48 -0.29 -14.75
N GLY A 23 2.76 -1.24 -15.35
CA GLY A 23 1.40 -1.02 -15.83
C GLY A 23 0.48 -0.56 -14.71
N VAL A 24 0.51 -1.25 -13.57
CA VAL A 24 -0.33 -0.93 -12.41
C VAL A 24 0.06 0.42 -11.80
N ALA A 25 1.36 0.70 -11.66
CA ALA A 25 1.86 2.01 -11.22
C ALA A 25 1.41 3.16 -12.13
N SER A 26 1.14 2.91 -13.42
CA SER A 26 0.71 3.96 -14.35
C SER A 26 -0.75 4.38 -14.17
N VAL A 27 -1.58 3.52 -13.59
CA VAL A 27 -3.04 3.74 -13.46
C VAL A 27 -3.53 3.79 -12.01
N SER A 28 -2.85 3.10 -11.10
CA SER A 28 -3.23 2.91 -9.70
C SER A 28 -2.33 3.69 -8.76
N TYR A 29 -2.92 4.24 -7.69
CA TYR A 29 -2.16 4.91 -6.64
C TYR A 29 -1.52 3.89 -5.68
N PRO A 30 -0.40 4.23 -5.02
CA PRO A 30 0.18 3.40 -3.96
C PRO A 30 -0.87 3.11 -2.87
N TYR A 31 -0.93 1.88 -2.37
CA TYR A 31 -1.93 1.41 -1.41
C TYR A 31 -3.36 1.21 -1.92
N SER A 32 -3.60 1.38 -3.23
CA SER A 32 -4.85 0.96 -3.88
C SER A 32 -5.13 -0.53 -3.73
N ARG A 33 -6.37 -0.92 -4.00
CA ARG A 33 -6.80 -2.31 -3.99
C ARG A 33 -5.96 -3.14 -4.96
N GLU A 34 -5.71 -2.60 -6.15
CA GLU A 34 -4.99 -3.26 -7.22
C GLU A 34 -3.54 -3.57 -6.81
N VAL A 35 -2.85 -2.59 -6.24
CA VAL A 35 -1.47 -2.76 -5.77
C VAL A 35 -1.36 -3.83 -4.70
N ARG A 36 -2.31 -3.86 -3.74
CA ARG A 36 -2.33 -4.89 -2.69
C ARG A 36 -2.63 -6.27 -3.25
N LEU A 37 -3.61 -6.38 -4.15
CA LEU A 37 -3.98 -7.65 -4.74
C LEU A 37 -2.82 -8.25 -5.55
N ILE A 38 -2.12 -7.43 -6.33
CA ILE A 38 -0.94 -7.87 -7.08
C ILE A 38 0.20 -8.28 -6.17
N SER A 39 0.44 -7.54 -5.09
CA SER A 39 1.42 -7.90 -4.05
C SER A 39 1.09 -9.26 -3.44
N ASP A 40 -0.19 -9.50 -3.11
CA ASP A 40 -0.67 -10.76 -2.52
C ASP A 40 -0.58 -11.93 -3.53
N MET A 41 -0.98 -11.73 -4.79
CA MET A 41 -0.83 -12.74 -5.85
C MET A 41 0.64 -13.07 -6.13
N THR A 42 1.52 -12.06 -6.10
CA THR A 42 2.97 -12.26 -6.25
C THR A 42 3.52 -13.06 -5.08
N ARG A 43 3.14 -12.71 -3.84
CA ARG A 43 3.48 -13.48 -2.64
C ARG A 43 3.05 -14.94 -2.81
N ASP A 44 1.80 -15.18 -3.17
CA ASP A 44 1.25 -16.55 -3.26
C ASP A 44 1.94 -17.37 -4.35
N THR A 45 2.27 -16.73 -5.47
CA THR A 45 3.06 -17.34 -6.55
C THR A 45 4.44 -17.75 -6.06
N ILE A 46 5.14 -16.85 -5.35
CA ILE A 46 6.48 -17.12 -4.81
C ILE A 46 6.43 -18.20 -3.73
N ARG A 47 5.46 -18.13 -2.82
CA ARG A 47 5.25 -19.14 -1.78
C ARG A 47 5.10 -20.53 -2.38
N TYR A 48 4.22 -20.68 -3.36
CA TYR A 48 4.01 -21.96 -4.04
C TYR A 48 5.27 -22.44 -4.78
N ARG A 49 6.00 -21.55 -5.46
CA ARG A 49 7.24 -21.91 -6.16
C ARG A 49 8.32 -22.39 -5.20
N MET A 50 8.44 -21.75 -4.03
CA MET A 50 9.37 -22.21 -3.00
C MET A 50 8.96 -23.57 -2.47
N TYR A 51 7.68 -23.75 -2.11
CA TYR A 51 7.16 -25.04 -1.67
C TYR A 51 7.44 -26.17 -2.69
N ASP A 52 7.17 -25.95 -3.99
CA ASP A 52 7.46 -26.94 -5.04
C ASP A 52 8.95 -27.24 -5.17
N LEU A 53 9.82 -26.23 -5.09
CA LEU A 53 11.28 -26.43 -5.11
C LEU A 53 11.76 -27.24 -3.90
N PHE A 54 11.26 -26.94 -2.70
CA PHE A 54 11.56 -27.71 -1.48
C PHE A 54 11.14 -29.17 -1.64
N LYS A 55 9.91 -29.42 -2.10
CA LYS A 55 9.38 -30.78 -2.32
C LYS A 55 10.24 -31.59 -3.31
N ARG A 56 10.92 -30.93 -4.25
CA ARG A 56 11.82 -31.57 -5.23
C ARG A 56 13.27 -31.70 -4.75
N GLY A 57 13.56 -31.44 -3.48
CA GLY A 57 14.93 -31.48 -2.93
C GLY A 57 15.76 -30.24 -3.19
N GLY A 58 15.15 -29.13 -3.61
CA GLY A 58 15.79 -27.83 -3.84
C GLY A 58 16.01 -26.98 -2.59
N GLU A 59 16.10 -27.60 -1.41
CA GLU A 59 16.22 -26.92 -0.11
C GLU A 59 17.41 -25.96 -0.08
N ASP A 60 18.60 -26.44 -0.42
CA ASP A 60 19.82 -25.64 -0.40
C ASP A 60 19.73 -24.40 -1.28
N PHE A 61 19.07 -24.51 -2.44
CA PHE A 61 18.86 -23.39 -3.34
C PHE A 61 17.91 -22.35 -2.74
N CYS A 62 16.82 -22.81 -2.12
CA CYS A 62 15.85 -21.94 -1.46
C CYS A 62 16.50 -21.21 -0.27
N VAL A 63 17.19 -21.93 0.61
CA VAL A 63 17.89 -21.35 1.76
C VAL A 63 18.89 -20.29 1.32
N ARG A 64 19.73 -20.57 0.31
CA ARG A 64 20.66 -19.58 -0.26
C ARG A 64 19.95 -18.35 -0.81
N THR A 65 18.77 -18.52 -1.40
CA THR A 65 17.99 -17.42 -1.96
C THR A 65 17.41 -16.54 -0.85
N VAL A 66 16.90 -17.13 0.23
CA VAL A 66 16.43 -16.39 1.41
C VAL A 66 17.58 -15.64 2.08
N GLN A 67 18.75 -16.28 2.21
CA GLN A 67 19.95 -15.69 2.83
C GLN A 67 20.44 -14.41 2.16
N ARG A 68 20.14 -14.20 0.87
CA ARG A 68 20.46 -12.95 0.16
C ARG A 68 19.64 -11.75 0.65
N SER A 69 18.51 -11.99 1.29
CA SER A 69 17.59 -10.95 1.78
C SER A 69 17.39 -10.94 3.29
N ILE A 70 17.59 -12.07 3.95
CA ILE A 70 17.39 -12.24 5.41
C ILE A 70 18.64 -12.92 5.97
N LYS A 71 19.22 -12.36 7.04
CA LYS A 71 20.41 -12.92 7.69
C LYS A 71 20.02 -14.11 8.56
N LEU A 72 19.99 -15.30 7.95
CA LEU A 72 19.70 -16.56 8.62
C LEU A 72 20.97 -17.17 9.24
N VAL A 73 20.85 -17.65 10.47
CA VAL A 73 21.86 -18.47 11.14
C VAL A 73 21.27 -19.86 11.37
N LYS A 74 22.03 -20.93 11.09
CA LYS A 74 21.61 -22.30 11.44
C LYS A 74 21.72 -22.48 12.95
N LEU A 75 20.76 -23.13 13.58
CA LEU A 75 20.86 -23.45 15.02
C LEU A 75 21.96 -24.49 15.24
N ASP A 76 21.91 -25.58 14.47
CA ASP A 76 22.90 -26.65 14.54
C ASP A 76 24.25 -26.19 13.99
N GLY A 77 25.30 -26.30 14.80
CA GLY A 77 26.68 -25.98 14.42
C GLY A 77 27.01 -24.48 14.36
N SER A 78 26.17 -23.62 14.93
CA SER A 78 26.51 -22.20 15.14
C SER A 78 27.04 -21.94 16.54
N ASP A 79 27.79 -20.86 16.72
CA ASP A 79 28.23 -20.36 18.03
C ASP A 79 27.08 -19.75 18.87
N LEU A 80 25.83 -19.88 18.41
CA LEU A 80 24.66 -19.41 19.16
C LEU A 80 24.30 -20.43 20.24
N ASP A 81 24.59 -20.11 21.51
CA ASP A 81 24.11 -20.88 22.67
C ASP A 81 22.63 -20.61 22.96
N ILE A 82 21.76 -20.92 22.00
CA ILE A 82 20.31 -20.79 22.14
C ILE A 82 19.75 -22.14 22.58
N LYS A 83 19.36 -22.25 23.85
CA LYS A 83 18.68 -23.43 24.39
C LYS A 83 17.17 -23.25 24.28
N ILE A 84 16.54 -24.08 23.43
CA ILE A 84 15.08 -24.12 23.28
C ILE A 84 14.56 -25.31 24.08
N PRO A 85 13.62 -25.12 25.04
CA PRO A 85 12.99 -26.22 25.75
C PRO A 85 12.36 -27.21 24.78
N THR A 86 12.51 -28.52 25.04
CA THR A 86 11.96 -29.57 24.16
C THR A 86 10.44 -29.48 24.01
N GLU A 87 9.73 -29.03 25.05
CA GLU A 87 8.28 -28.77 24.98
C GLU A 87 7.94 -27.69 23.97
N ASP A 88 8.73 -26.62 23.89
CA ASP A 88 8.47 -25.51 22.97
C ASP A 88 8.84 -25.88 21.53
N ILE A 89 9.85 -26.72 21.33
CA ILE A 89 10.13 -27.33 20.01
C ILE A 89 8.90 -28.09 19.50
N ARG A 90 8.27 -28.90 20.36
CA ARG A 90 7.06 -29.65 20.01
C ARG A 90 5.88 -28.73 19.72
N LYS A 91 5.64 -27.72 20.55
CA LYS A 91 4.58 -26.72 20.32
C LYS A 91 4.76 -25.99 18.99
N LEU A 92 5.97 -25.57 18.66
CA LEU A 92 6.26 -24.88 17.40
C LEU A 92 5.98 -25.76 16.19
N ARG A 93 6.48 -27.01 16.23
CA ARG A 93 6.20 -28.00 15.20
C ARG A 93 4.69 -28.19 15.02
N ASP A 94 3.97 -28.45 16.11
CA ASP A 94 2.54 -28.76 16.06
C ASP A 94 1.73 -27.56 15.53
N GLN A 95 2.08 -26.34 15.93
CA GLN A 95 1.47 -25.11 15.40
C GLN A 95 1.69 -24.94 13.89
N GLU A 96 2.88 -25.21 13.37
CA GLU A 96 3.15 -25.09 11.94
C GLU A 96 2.47 -26.21 11.13
N MET A 97 2.41 -27.43 11.68
CA MET A 97 1.68 -28.54 11.05
C MET A 97 0.18 -28.27 10.99
N GLU A 98 -0.41 -27.73 12.07
CA GLU A 98 -1.83 -27.35 12.12
C GLU A 98 -2.16 -26.28 11.06
N LYS A 99 -1.29 -25.28 10.87
CA LYS A 99 -1.46 -24.23 9.85
C LYS A 99 -1.56 -24.79 8.43
N ASP A 100 -0.84 -25.88 8.16
CA ASP A 100 -0.80 -26.53 6.85
C ASP A 100 -1.79 -27.69 6.72
N GLY A 101 -2.57 -27.99 7.77
CA GLY A 101 -3.53 -29.10 7.79
C GLY A 101 -2.87 -30.48 7.68
N VAL A 102 -1.67 -30.63 8.25
CA VAL A 102 -0.92 -31.89 8.20
C VAL A 102 -1.23 -32.72 9.44
N ASP A 103 -2.13 -33.69 9.28
CA ASP A 103 -2.56 -34.59 10.37
C ASP A 103 -1.65 -35.81 10.56
N ILE A 104 -0.92 -36.21 9.50
CA ILE A 104 -0.08 -37.41 9.50
C ILE A 104 1.38 -37.00 9.51
N VAL A 105 2.09 -37.37 10.57
CA VAL A 105 3.54 -37.17 10.71
C VAL A 105 4.27 -38.24 9.90
N ASP A 106 4.75 -37.88 8.71
CA ASP A 106 5.72 -38.66 7.94
C ASP A 106 7.14 -38.18 8.28
N ASP A 107 8.07 -39.11 8.50
CA ASP A 107 9.50 -38.84 8.76
C ASP A 107 10.15 -38.00 7.65
N HIS A 108 9.61 -38.00 6.43
CA HIS A 108 10.09 -37.17 5.33
C HIS A 108 9.63 -35.70 5.42
N VAL A 109 8.52 -35.44 6.12
CA VAL A 109 7.88 -34.12 6.22
C VAL A 109 8.24 -33.44 7.53
N LEU A 110 8.36 -34.22 8.62
CA LEU A 110 8.69 -33.76 9.96
C LEU A 110 9.90 -32.79 10.01
N PRO A 111 11.02 -33.01 9.28
CA PRO A 111 12.18 -32.11 9.33
C PRO A 111 11.87 -30.67 8.87
N GLN A 112 10.82 -30.45 8.08
CA GLN A 112 10.43 -29.13 7.58
C GLN A 112 9.80 -28.27 8.68
N TYR A 113 9.19 -28.92 9.66
CA TYR A 113 8.48 -28.32 10.79
C TYR A 113 9.34 -28.24 12.06
N MET A 114 10.58 -28.72 12.00
CA MET A 114 11.51 -28.61 13.12
C MET A 114 12.26 -27.27 13.08
N PRO A 115 12.48 -26.61 14.23
CA PRO A 115 13.35 -25.43 14.34
C PRO A 115 14.75 -25.73 13.81
N ARG A 116 15.21 -24.95 12.84
CA ARG A 116 16.56 -25.12 12.24
C ARG A 116 17.31 -23.82 12.05
N TYR A 117 16.59 -22.70 12.03
CA TYR A 117 17.17 -21.40 11.74
C TYR A 117 16.79 -20.37 12.79
N ALA A 118 17.64 -19.36 12.92
CA ALA A 118 17.41 -18.18 13.73
C ALA A 118 17.66 -16.93 12.88
N VAL A 119 16.85 -15.90 13.12
CA VAL A 119 17.03 -14.56 12.53
C VAL A 119 16.87 -13.51 13.62
N ARG A 120 17.66 -12.44 13.60
CA ARG A 120 17.40 -11.33 14.53
C ARG A 120 16.03 -10.74 14.19
N TRP A 121 15.17 -10.54 15.19
CA TRP A 121 13.81 -10.04 14.92
C TRP A 121 13.82 -8.67 14.19
N VAL A 122 14.86 -7.85 14.39
CA VAL A 122 15.05 -6.57 13.70
C VAL A 122 15.27 -6.71 12.19
N ASP A 123 15.84 -7.83 11.74
CA ASP A 123 16.04 -8.10 10.31
C ASP A 123 14.69 -8.44 9.62
N LEU A 124 13.67 -8.82 10.40
CA LEU A 124 12.29 -8.97 9.94
C LEU A 124 11.50 -7.66 9.95
N SER A 125 12.16 -6.51 10.21
CA SER A 125 11.49 -5.21 10.28
C SER A 125 10.67 -4.84 9.04
N PRO A 126 11.03 -5.17 7.79
CA PRO A 126 10.15 -4.89 6.64
C PRO A 126 8.80 -5.61 6.76
N LEU A 127 8.80 -6.85 7.24
CA LEU A 127 7.61 -7.68 7.37
C LEU A 127 6.72 -7.20 8.53
N LEU A 128 7.35 -6.85 9.65
CA LEU A 128 6.67 -6.26 10.81
C LEU A 128 6.03 -4.91 10.44
N ARG A 129 6.75 -4.05 9.70
CA ARG A 129 6.26 -2.74 9.26
C ARG A 129 5.05 -2.81 8.33
N HIS A 130 4.95 -3.86 7.52
CA HIS A 130 3.84 -4.07 6.59
C HIS A 130 2.77 -5.04 7.12
N ARG A 131 2.84 -5.45 8.40
CA ARG A 131 1.93 -6.43 9.03
C ARG A 131 1.80 -7.74 8.26
N ARG A 132 2.89 -8.13 7.59
CA ARG A 132 3.00 -9.46 7.00
C ARG A 132 3.33 -10.52 8.06
N THR A 133 3.86 -10.08 9.20
CA THR A 133 4.03 -10.87 10.43
C THR A 133 3.89 -9.96 11.66
N GLU A 134 3.79 -10.55 12.84
CA GLU A 134 3.65 -9.86 14.14
C GLU A 134 4.59 -10.51 15.15
N LEU A 135 5.18 -9.75 16.07
CA LEU A 135 6.11 -10.29 17.08
C LEU A 135 5.47 -11.39 17.94
N THR A 136 4.17 -11.27 18.23
CA THR A 136 3.39 -12.26 18.98
C THR A 136 3.24 -13.61 18.26
N LYS A 137 3.53 -13.65 16.96
CA LYS A 137 3.54 -14.87 16.15
C LYS A 137 4.93 -15.49 16.03
N LEU A 138 5.96 -14.81 16.55
CA LEU A 138 7.33 -15.28 16.50
C LEU A 138 7.70 -15.89 17.85
N TYR A 139 8.38 -17.03 17.80
CA TYR A 139 9.04 -17.55 18.99
C TYR A 139 10.38 -16.85 19.16
N LEU A 140 10.46 -15.99 20.18
CA LEU A 140 11.62 -15.12 20.42
C LEU A 140 12.45 -15.64 21.59
N VAL A 141 13.75 -15.87 21.36
CA VAL A 141 14.72 -16.21 22.41
C VAL A 141 15.92 -15.29 22.26
N GLN A 142 16.24 -14.53 23.32
CA GLN A 142 17.42 -13.65 23.36
C GLN A 142 17.55 -12.70 22.14
N GLY A 143 16.42 -12.21 21.61
CA GLY A 143 16.40 -11.32 20.43
C GLY A 143 16.45 -12.03 19.07
N TRP A 144 16.40 -13.37 19.05
CA TRP A 144 16.31 -14.19 17.86
C TRP A 144 14.91 -14.75 17.68
N ALA A 145 14.35 -14.60 16.48
CA ALA A 145 13.19 -15.36 16.05
C ALA A 145 13.64 -16.72 15.55
N ILE A 146 13.10 -17.76 16.16
CA ILE A 146 13.35 -19.15 15.80
C ILE A 146 12.41 -19.55 14.69
N LEU A 147 12.98 -20.13 13.64
CA LEU A 147 12.28 -20.46 12.39
C LEU A 147 12.48 -21.93 12.02
N THR A 148 11.41 -22.53 11.54
CA THR A 148 11.41 -23.81 10.84
C THR A 148 11.82 -23.62 9.37
N LEU A 149 12.00 -24.71 8.63
CA LEU A 149 12.23 -24.62 7.18
C LEU A 149 10.98 -24.10 6.46
N ARG A 150 9.80 -24.54 6.91
CA ARG A 150 8.48 -24.10 6.43
C ARG A 150 8.28 -22.60 6.56
N ASP A 151 8.68 -22.03 7.70
CA ASP A 151 8.65 -20.59 7.92
C ASP A 151 9.38 -19.80 6.84
N LEU A 152 10.51 -20.30 6.35
CA LEU A 152 11.35 -19.57 5.39
C LEU A 152 10.62 -19.21 4.11
N TRP A 153 9.75 -20.08 3.59
CA TRP A 153 8.99 -19.75 2.38
C TRP A 153 7.91 -18.71 2.63
N ASP A 154 7.28 -18.72 3.80
CA ASP A 154 6.27 -17.72 4.16
C ASP A 154 6.92 -16.36 4.40
N PHE A 155 8.02 -16.31 5.15
CA PHE A 155 8.75 -15.06 5.40
C PHE A 155 9.29 -14.47 4.10
N TYR A 156 9.91 -15.29 3.24
CA TYR A 156 10.47 -14.82 1.98
C TYR A 156 9.38 -14.38 0.99
N ALA A 157 8.30 -15.15 0.83
CA ALA A 157 7.18 -14.77 -0.03
C ALA A 157 6.55 -13.45 0.42
N ASN A 158 6.34 -13.28 1.73
CA ASN A 158 5.84 -12.03 2.29
C ASN A 158 6.81 -10.87 2.04
N LEU A 159 8.13 -11.12 2.11
CA LEU A 159 9.13 -10.10 1.84
C LEU A 159 9.10 -9.65 0.37
N ILE A 160 8.91 -10.60 -0.56
CA ILE A 160 8.74 -10.27 -1.98
C ILE A 160 7.45 -9.47 -2.22
N GLY A 161 6.35 -9.80 -1.54
CA GLY A 161 5.12 -8.99 -1.58
C GLY A 161 5.37 -7.54 -1.15
N VAL A 162 6.02 -7.33 0.00
CA VAL A 162 6.40 -5.99 0.48
C VAL A 162 7.29 -5.25 -0.53
N LYS A 163 8.34 -5.91 -1.04
CA LYS A 163 9.23 -5.34 -2.06
C LYS A 163 8.48 -4.99 -3.35
N THR A 164 7.42 -5.72 -3.68
CA THR A 164 6.56 -5.45 -4.83
C THR A 164 5.76 -4.16 -4.63
N GLU A 165 5.17 -3.96 -3.45
CA GLU A 165 4.50 -2.69 -3.09
C GLU A 165 5.45 -1.51 -3.17
N ASP A 166 6.63 -1.64 -2.55
CA ASP A 166 7.65 -0.59 -2.54
C ASP A 166 8.14 -0.25 -3.95
N TYR A 167 8.33 -1.26 -4.80
CA TYR A 167 8.71 -1.07 -6.20
C TYR A 167 7.62 -0.32 -6.99
N ILE A 168 6.35 -0.74 -6.87
CA ILE A 168 5.23 -0.08 -7.54
C ILE A 168 5.13 1.38 -7.08
N GLN A 169 5.27 1.64 -5.78
CA GLN A 169 5.28 3.00 -5.25
C GLN A 169 6.41 3.84 -5.86
N SER A 170 7.64 3.30 -5.92
CA SER A 170 8.77 3.99 -6.52
C SER A 170 8.56 4.29 -8.02
N VAL A 171 7.97 3.36 -8.77
CA VAL A 171 7.63 3.58 -10.18
C VAL A 171 6.55 4.65 -10.33
N TYR A 172 5.49 4.59 -9.52
CA TYR A 172 4.40 5.58 -9.52
C TYR A 172 4.94 6.99 -9.28
N GLU A 173 5.81 7.16 -8.27
CA GLU A 173 6.43 8.45 -7.96
C GLU A 173 7.28 8.98 -9.12
N ARG A 174 8.06 8.12 -9.79
CA ARG A 174 8.84 8.51 -10.98
C ARG A 174 7.95 8.92 -12.16
N MET A 175 6.84 8.22 -12.39
CA MET A 175 5.88 8.56 -13.45
C MET A 175 5.16 9.88 -13.20
N LEU A 176 4.92 10.21 -11.93
CA LEU A 176 4.39 11.52 -11.55
C LEU A 176 5.41 12.62 -11.80
N ASP A 177 6.68 12.40 -11.45
CA ASP A 177 7.76 13.37 -11.68
C ASP A 177 7.94 13.66 -13.19
N SER A 178 7.76 12.65 -14.06
CA SER A 178 7.86 12.80 -15.52
C SER A 178 6.61 13.40 -16.19
N GLY A 179 5.61 13.84 -15.43
CA GLY A 179 4.41 14.53 -15.93
C GLY A 179 3.31 13.64 -16.52
N SER A 180 3.65 12.52 -17.15
CA SER A 180 2.68 11.48 -17.52
C SER A 180 3.34 10.11 -17.77
N PRO A 181 2.66 9.00 -17.44
CA PRO A 181 3.13 7.66 -17.77
C PRO A 181 3.04 7.37 -19.28
N PRO A 182 3.94 6.52 -19.84
CA PRO A 182 3.85 6.06 -21.22
C PRO A 182 2.50 5.43 -21.58
N LYS A 183 1.97 5.74 -22.76
CA LYS A 183 0.64 5.26 -23.21
C LYS A 183 0.51 3.73 -23.20
N SER A 184 1.57 3.02 -23.59
CA SER A 184 1.61 1.56 -23.57
C SER A 184 1.43 0.98 -22.16
N LEU A 185 2.09 1.57 -21.16
CA LEU A 185 1.95 1.15 -19.76
C LEU A 185 0.56 1.44 -19.22
N VAL A 186 -0.03 2.58 -19.59
CA VAL A 186 -1.42 2.93 -19.23
C VAL A 186 -2.40 1.90 -19.79
N GLU A 187 -2.23 1.50 -21.04
CA GLU A 187 -3.07 0.48 -21.66
C GLU A 187 -2.96 -0.87 -20.94
N ILE A 188 -1.74 -1.31 -20.66
CA ILE A 188 -1.47 -2.54 -19.91
C ILE A 188 -2.09 -2.46 -18.51
N GLY A 189 -1.88 -1.35 -17.80
CA GLY A 189 -2.43 -1.11 -16.47
C GLY A 189 -3.96 -1.20 -16.45
N LYS A 190 -4.63 -0.60 -17.45
CA LYS A 190 -6.09 -0.70 -17.60
C LYS A 190 -6.55 -2.13 -17.84
N ARG A 191 -5.86 -2.88 -18.72
CA ARG A 191 -6.17 -4.29 -18.99
C ARG A 191 -6.02 -5.14 -17.72
N ILE A 192 -4.92 -4.98 -16.99
CA ILE A 192 -4.70 -5.70 -15.72
C ILE A 192 -5.82 -5.36 -14.74
N SER A 193 -6.10 -4.07 -14.54
CA SER A 193 -7.09 -3.62 -13.56
C SER A 193 -8.52 -4.10 -13.90
N ALA A 194 -8.83 -4.27 -15.19
CA ALA A 194 -10.10 -4.83 -15.63
C ALA A 194 -10.24 -6.34 -15.35
N LEU A 195 -9.12 -7.08 -15.27
CA LEU A 195 -9.09 -8.50 -14.92
C LEU A 195 -9.19 -8.75 -13.41
N LEU A 196 -8.96 -7.72 -12.59
CA LEU A 196 -9.05 -7.87 -11.15
C LEU A 196 -10.52 -8.05 -10.73
N PRO A 197 -10.81 -8.95 -9.77
CA PRO A 197 -12.16 -9.18 -9.29
C PRO A 197 -12.76 -7.86 -8.78
N LYS A 198 -13.99 -7.56 -9.19
CA LYS A 198 -14.68 -6.28 -8.90
C LYS A 198 -15.39 -6.28 -7.54
N GLY A 199 -15.76 -7.45 -7.00
CA GLY A 199 -16.60 -7.59 -5.80
C GLY A 199 -15.87 -7.70 -4.44
N PRO A 200 -16.63 -7.84 -3.33
CA PRO A 200 -16.13 -7.94 -1.96
C PRO A 200 -15.55 -9.31 -1.58
N GLU A 201 -15.11 -10.13 -2.53
CA GLU A 201 -14.72 -11.55 -2.31
C GLU A 201 -13.41 -11.76 -1.53
N LEU A 202 -12.81 -10.69 -0.99
CA LEU A 202 -11.79 -10.78 0.07
C LEU A 202 -12.19 -9.99 1.34
N GLY A 203 -13.40 -9.43 1.39
CA GLY A 203 -13.74 -8.13 1.96
C GLY A 203 -13.88 -7.97 3.48
N GLU A 204 -13.76 -8.98 4.33
CA GLU A 204 -13.93 -8.73 5.78
C GLU A 204 -12.72 -8.08 6.45
N LYS A 205 -11.51 -8.31 5.93
CA LYS A 205 -10.28 -7.64 6.43
C LYS A 205 -10.00 -6.29 5.76
N PHE A 206 -10.51 -6.08 4.55
CA PHE A 206 -10.03 -5.04 3.63
C PHE A 206 -10.84 -3.74 3.68
N ILE A 207 -12.11 -3.80 4.08
CA ILE A 207 -13.01 -2.63 4.20
C ILE A 207 -12.62 -1.70 5.36
N ARG A 208 -11.88 -2.17 6.37
CA ARG A 208 -11.62 -1.39 7.59
C ARG A 208 -10.70 -0.17 7.42
N VAL A 209 -9.98 -0.03 6.29
CA VAL A 209 -9.06 1.12 6.08
C VAL A 209 -9.66 2.17 5.14
N SER A 210 -10.44 1.78 4.14
CA SER A 210 -11.11 2.70 3.19
C SER A 210 -12.47 3.23 3.67
N SER A 211 -13.04 2.64 4.73
CA SER A 211 -14.30 3.09 5.37
C SER A 211 -14.13 4.15 6.45
N ARG A 212 -12.92 4.69 6.66
CA ARG A 212 -12.70 5.71 7.70
C ARG A 212 -12.90 7.11 7.14
N ARG A 213 -13.65 7.92 7.89
CA ARG A 213 -13.69 9.39 7.74
C ARG A 213 -12.27 9.93 7.57
N LEU A 214 -12.15 11.05 6.85
CA LEU A 214 -10.87 11.76 6.73
C LEU A 214 -10.27 12.02 8.12
N ARG A 215 -8.95 11.86 8.23
CA ARG A 215 -8.19 12.07 9.48
C ARG A 215 -7.24 13.25 9.33
N PRO A 216 -7.69 14.48 9.62
CA PRO A 216 -6.90 15.68 9.39
C PRO A 216 -5.54 15.71 10.10
N GLU A 217 -5.42 14.99 11.22
CA GLU A 217 -4.17 14.84 11.97
C GLU A 217 -3.03 14.18 11.18
N PHE A 218 -3.32 13.54 10.03
CA PHE A 218 -2.31 12.93 9.16
C PHE A 218 -2.10 13.65 7.84
N PHE A 219 -2.73 14.80 7.65
CA PHE A 219 -2.55 15.55 6.44
C PHE A 219 -1.11 16.09 6.34
N PRO A 220 -0.52 16.07 5.13
CA PRO A 220 0.80 16.65 4.93
C PRO A 220 0.79 18.15 5.19
N PRO A 221 1.94 18.76 5.52
CA PRO A 221 2.03 20.18 5.85
C PRO A 221 1.37 21.13 4.83
N CYS A 222 1.48 20.82 3.53
CA CYS A 222 0.88 21.62 2.47
C CYS A 222 -0.66 21.61 2.49
N ILE A 223 -1.27 20.47 2.84
CA ILE A 223 -2.72 20.33 2.97
C ILE A 223 -3.20 20.96 4.27
N SER A 224 -2.49 20.74 5.38
CA SER A 224 -2.82 21.38 6.65
C SER A 224 -2.77 22.91 6.55
N LYS A 225 -1.79 23.45 5.81
CA LYS A 225 -1.73 24.89 5.54
C LYS A 225 -2.88 25.38 4.65
N ALA A 226 -3.26 24.61 3.62
CA ALA A 226 -4.42 24.95 2.79
C ALA A 226 -5.74 24.94 3.59
N LEU A 227 -5.91 23.99 4.52
CA LEU A 227 -7.10 23.89 5.39
C LEU A 227 -7.25 25.04 6.37
N ASN A 228 -6.13 25.62 6.81
CA ASN A 228 -6.10 26.76 7.71
C ASN A 228 -6.32 28.11 6.99
N GLY A 229 -6.49 28.09 5.67
CA GLY A 229 -6.65 29.30 4.85
C GLY A 229 -5.32 29.90 4.40
N VAL A 230 -5.37 30.60 3.28
CA VAL A 230 -4.20 31.25 2.66
C VAL A 230 -4.53 32.67 2.19
N GLY A 231 -3.50 33.45 1.90
CA GLY A 231 -3.66 34.81 1.35
C GLY A 231 -4.17 34.84 -0.10
N ALA A 232 -4.63 36.02 -0.52
CA ALA A 232 -5.27 36.29 -1.83
C ALA A 232 -4.55 35.68 -3.04
N GLY A 233 -3.22 35.68 -3.08
CA GLY A 233 -2.44 35.19 -4.22
C GLY A 233 -2.42 33.66 -4.39
N LEU A 234 -2.82 32.88 -3.39
CA LEU A 234 -2.68 31.42 -3.39
C LEU A 234 -4.00 30.65 -3.27
N ARG A 235 -5.09 31.32 -2.86
CA ARG A 235 -6.35 30.67 -2.50
C ARG A 235 -6.96 29.81 -3.62
N ASN A 236 -6.95 30.25 -4.88
CA ASN A 236 -7.54 29.46 -5.97
C ASN A 236 -6.77 28.15 -6.20
N TYR A 237 -5.43 28.23 -6.19
CA TYR A 237 -4.61 27.03 -6.29
C TYR A 237 -4.76 26.14 -5.05
N ALA A 238 -4.69 26.72 -3.85
CA ALA A 238 -4.70 25.99 -2.59
C ALA A 238 -6.04 25.26 -2.38
N ILE A 239 -7.17 25.94 -2.62
CA ILE A 239 -8.51 25.44 -2.34
C ILE A 239 -9.04 24.63 -3.53
N THR A 240 -9.18 25.25 -4.70
CA THR A 240 -9.85 24.65 -5.87
C THR A 240 -9.01 23.54 -6.50
N MET A 241 -7.69 23.71 -6.64
CA MET A 241 -6.84 22.71 -7.28
C MET A 241 -6.30 21.68 -6.30
N LEU A 242 -5.60 22.10 -5.25
CA LEU A 242 -4.87 21.21 -4.35
C LEU A 242 -5.79 20.52 -3.34
N LEU A 243 -6.49 21.29 -2.50
CA LEU A 243 -7.27 20.75 -1.38
C LEU A 243 -8.45 19.91 -1.88
N THR A 244 -9.19 20.41 -2.86
CA THR A 244 -10.34 19.72 -3.44
C THR A 244 -9.98 18.35 -3.99
N SER A 245 -8.98 18.27 -4.87
CA SER A 245 -8.56 17.01 -5.46
C SER A 245 -7.94 16.06 -4.43
N PHE A 246 -7.16 16.57 -3.47
CA PHE A 246 -6.57 15.76 -2.40
C PHE A 246 -7.64 15.13 -1.51
N LEU A 247 -8.55 15.92 -0.94
CA LEU A 247 -9.57 15.40 0.00
C LEU A 247 -10.48 14.37 -0.66
N THR A 248 -10.81 14.60 -1.94
CA THR A 248 -11.63 13.67 -2.72
C THR A 248 -10.95 12.31 -2.89
N TYR A 249 -9.68 12.28 -3.32
CA TYR A 249 -8.92 11.03 -3.46
C TYR A 249 -8.56 10.40 -2.10
N ALA A 250 -8.29 11.20 -1.08
CA ALA A 250 -7.99 10.75 0.26
C ALA A 250 -9.19 10.06 0.94
N ARG A 251 -10.42 10.54 0.67
CA ARG A 251 -11.66 9.99 1.24
C ARG A 251 -12.20 8.80 0.44
N ILE A 252 -12.20 8.89 -0.88
CA ILE A 252 -12.84 7.89 -1.74
C ILE A 252 -11.88 6.74 -2.06
N ALA A 253 -10.58 7.03 -2.18
CA ALA A 253 -9.55 6.05 -2.52
C ALA A 253 -9.96 5.19 -3.75
N PRO A 254 -10.30 5.84 -4.89
CA PRO A 254 -10.94 5.17 -6.02
C PRO A 254 -10.02 4.16 -6.70
N PRO A 255 -10.53 3.01 -7.19
CA PRO A 255 -9.75 2.15 -8.06
C PRO A 255 -9.29 2.92 -9.31
N SER A 256 -8.21 2.47 -9.90
CA SER A 256 -7.59 3.05 -11.10
C SER A 256 -8.50 3.10 -12.34
N THR A 257 -9.49 2.21 -12.39
CA THR A 257 -10.50 2.12 -13.44
C THR A 257 -11.60 3.16 -13.29
N ALA A 258 -11.79 3.72 -12.09
CA ALA A 258 -12.79 4.74 -11.85
C ALA A 258 -12.37 6.04 -12.52
N THR A 259 -13.25 6.55 -13.37
CA THR A 259 -13.06 7.83 -14.06
C THR A 259 -13.96 8.91 -13.48
N ARG A 260 -15.01 8.51 -12.74
CA ARG A 260 -16.01 9.36 -12.11
C ARG A 260 -16.23 8.91 -10.67
N ILE A 261 -16.62 9.85 -9.81
CA ILE A 261 -16.95 9.54 -8.40
C ILE A 261 -18.12 8.55 -8.32
N GLY A 262 -19.12 8.71 -9.19
CA GLY A 262 -20.27 7.80 -9.28
C GLY A 262 -19.94 6.38 -9.76
N ASP A 263 -18.70 6.10 -10.17
CA ASP A 263 -18.25 4.72 -10.43
C ASP A 263 -17.92 3.97 -9.12
N VAL A 264 -17.82 4.67 -7.98
CA VAL A 264 -17.31 4.15 -6.70
C VAL A 264 -18.21 4.49 -5.52
N VAL A 265 -18.88 5.64 -5.57
CA VAL A 265 -19.72 6.17 -4.50
C VAL A 265 -21.15 6.25 -5.00
N ASP A 266 -22.07 5.54 -4.33
CA ASP A 266 -23.49 5.60 -4.65
C ASP A 266 -24.21 6.71 -3.86
N ASP A 267 -23.72 7.02 -2.65
CA ASP A 267 -24.30 8.03 -1.77
C ASP A 267 -23.55 9.37 -1.87
N ILE A 268 -24.24 10.39 -2.38
CA ILE A 268 -23.72 11.76 -2.53
C ILE A 268 -23.35 12.42 -1.18
N SER A 269 -23.84 11.90 -0.05
CA SER A 269 -23.51 12.40 1.29
C SER A 269 -22.00 12.40 1.55
N VAL A 270 -21.23 11.46 1.00
CA VAL A 270 -19.76 11.44 1.11
C VAL A 270 -19.15 12.72 0.55
N VAL A 271 -19.69 13.23 -0.56
CA VAL A 271 -19.22 14.47 -1.18
C VAL A 271 -19.77 15.69 -0.43
N ARG A 272 -21.08 15.72 -0.20
CA ARG A 272 -21.78 16.90 0.34
C ARG A 272 -21.52 17.13 1.82
N ASP A 273 -21.44 16.07 2.61
CA ASP A 273 -21.49 16.11 4.07
C ASP A 273 -20.11 15.80 4.70
N GLU A 274 -19.19 15.13 3.97
CA GLU A 274 -17.84 14.85 4.48
C GLU A 274 -16.73 15.68 3.79
N ILE A 275 -16.75 15.80 2.45
CA ILE A 275 -15.64 16.42 1.71
C ILE A 275 -15.85 17.93 1.53
N ALA A 276 -16.99 18.34 0.97
CA ALA A 276 -17.28 19.74 0.64
C ALA A 276 -17.20 20.69 1.85
N PRO A 277 -17.70 20.34 3.05
CA PRO A 277 -17.64 21.24 4.20
C PRO A 277 -16.20 21.60 4.60
N LEU A 278 -15.27 20.64 4.55
CA LEU A 278 -13.86 20.90 4.84
C LEU A 278 -13.23 21.91 3.86
N ILE A 279 -13.62 21.85 2.59
CA ILE A 279 -13.16 22.77 1.55
C ILE A 279 -13.76 24.15 1.79
N PHE A 280 -15.06 24.22 2.10
CA PHE A 280 -15.76 25.48 2.28
C PHE A 280 -15.32 26.23 3.53
N GLU A 281 -15.07 25.52 4.63
CA GLU A 281 -14.48 26.12 5.82
C GLU A 281 -13.07 26.66 5.55
N ALA A 282 -12.24 25.92 4.81
CA ALA A 282 -10.91 26.39 4.44
C ALA A 282 -10.97 27.63 3.53
N ALA A 283 -11.96 27.69 2.63
CA ALA A 283 -12.21 28.84 1.77
C ALA A 283 -12.62 30.09 2.57
N GLU A 284 -13.44 29.94 3.62
CA GLU A 284 -13.82 31.04 4.51
C GLU A 284 -12.66 31.51 5.41
N ARG A 285 -11.74 30.60 5.78
CA ARG A 285 -10.50 30.95 6.52
C ARG A 285 -9.46 31.69 5.68
N CYS A 286 -9.61 31.72 4.35
CA CYS A 286 -8.70 32.49 3.49
C CYS A 286 -8.80 33.99 3.76
N ASN A 287 -7.73 34.73 3.44
CA ASN A 287 -7.69 36.17 3.60
C ASN A 287 -7.40 36.90 2.26
N PRO A 288 -8.39 37.56 1.64
CA PRO A 288 -9.80 37.60 2.04
C PRO A 288 -10.53 36.27 1.73
N PRO A 289 -11.70 36.01 2.37
CA PRO A 289 -12.46 34.78 2.18
C PRO A 289 -12.77 34.52 0.70
N LEU A 290 -12.49 33.30 0.23
CA LEU A 290 -12.48 33.00 -1.20
C LEU A 290 -13.85 33.21 -1.85
N PHE A 291 -14.92 32.69 -1.28
CA PHE A 291 -16.24 32.75 -1.92
C PHE A 291 -16.96 34.07 -1.74
N ARG A 292 -16.51 34.93 -0.81
CA ARG A 292 -17.03 36.30 -0.72
C ARG A 292 -16.47 37.16 -1.85
N ASP A 293 -15.20 36.95 -2.17
CA ASP A 293 -14.51 37.69 -3.22
C ASP A 293 -14.72 37.06 -4.61
N GLN A 294 -14.87 35.73 -4.68
CA GLN A 294 -15.09 34.96 -5.91
C GLN A 294 -16.19 33.90 -5.72
N PRO A 295 -17.48 34.29 -5.68
CA PRO A 295 -18.59 33.37 -5.44
C PRO A 295 -18.66 32.18 -6.41
N GLN A 296 -18.26 32.39 -7.66
CA GLN A 296 -18.21 31.37 -8.71
C GLN A 296 -17.30 30.19 -8.38
N GLU A 297 -16.27 30.39 -7.55
CA GLU A 297 -15.33 29.34 -7.17
C GLU A 297 -16.01 28.21 -6.39
N LYS A 298 -17.16 28.48 -5.75
CA LYS A 298 -17.96 27.44 -5.09
C LYS A 298 -18.43 26.38 -6.08
N ALA A 299 -18.81 26.77 -7.29
CA ALA A 299 -19.15 25.84 -8.36
C ALA A 299 -17.90 25.17 -8.97
N SER A 300 -16.77 25.88 -9.01
CA SER A 300 -15.48 25.32 -9.45
C SER A 300 -15.03 24.14 -8.58
N ILE A 301 -15.36 24.11 -7.29
CA ILE A 301 -15.06 22.97 -6.40
C ILE A 301 -15.69 21.68 -6.96
N PHE A 302 -16.98 21.71 -7.26
CA PHE A 302 -17.70 20.53 -7.77
C PHE A 302 -17.32 20.21 -9.22
N TYR A 303 -16.93 21.22 -10.00
CA TYR A 303 -16.34 21.00 -11.32
C TYR A 303 -15.05 20.17 -11.22
N HIS A 304 -14.17 20.45 -10.25
CA HIS A 304 -12.93 19.69 -10.07
C HIS A 304 -13.14 18.27 -9.52
N MET A 305 -14.28 18.04 -8.86
CA MET A 305 -14.74 16.70 -8.45
C MET A 305 -15.43 15.92 -9.57
N GLY A 306 -15.72 16.55 -10.71
CA GLY A 306 -16.32 15.88 -11.88
C GLY A 306 -17.84 16.02 -12.02
N PHE A 307 -18.50 16.91 -11.26
CA PHE A 307 -19.95 17.09 -11.29
C PHE A 307 -20.43 18.22 -12.22
N GLY A 308 -19.51 18.87 -12.94
CA GLY A 308 -19.80 20.09 -13.70
C GLY A 308 -19.90 21.33 -12.80
N MET A 309 -20.26 22.47 -13.41
CA MET A 309 -20.48 23.73 -12.69
C MET A 309 -21.83 23.69 -11.98
N THR A 310 -21.84 23.29 -10.71
CA THR A 310 -23.04 23.23 -9.84
C THR A 310 -22.67 23.61 -8.41
N ILE A 311 -23.64 24.03 -7.60
CA ILE A 311 -23.49 24.22 -6.15
C ILE A 311 -24.21 23.13 -5.34
N GLU A 312 -25.04 22.32 -6.02
CA GLU A 312 -25.81 21.22 -5.46
C GLU A 312 -25.56 19.98 -6.33
N PRO A 313 -24.44 19.27 -6.14
CA PRO A 313 -24.13 18.10 -6.95
C PRO A 313 -25.12 16.97 -6.65
N LYS A 314 -25.57 16.27 -7.70
CA LYS A 314 -26.26 14.98 -7.58
C LYS A 314 -25.34 13.87 -8.07
N ILE A 315 -25.55 12.64 -7.61
CA ILE A 315 -24.73 11.52 -8.07
C ILE A 315 -24.85 11.27 -9.58
N SER A 316 -26.03 11.54 -10.14
CA SER A 316 -26.31 11.53 -11.58
C SER A 316 -25.47 12.55 -12.37
N ASP A 317 -24.92 13.57 -11.71
CA ASP A 317 -24.08 14.58 -12.36
C ASP A 317 -22.62 14.14 -12.48
N SER A 318 -22.25 12.99 -11.89
CA SER A 318 -20.87 12.50 -11.94
C SER A 318 -20.44 12.18 -13.37
N GLY A 319 -19.35 12.82 -13.81
CA GLY A 319 -18.82 12.73 -15.17
C GLY A 319 -19.21 13.89 -16.09
N LYS A 320 -20.00 14.87 -15.62
CA LYS A 320 -20.27 16.11 -16.37
C LYS A 320 -19.01 16.98 -16.54
N SER A 321 -18.00 16.79 -15.69
CA SER A 321 -16.65 17.35 -15.86
C SER A 321 -15.59 16.32 -15.50
N LYS A 322 -14.32 16.65 -15.77
CA LYS A 322 -13.18 15.80 -15.41
C LYS A 322 -13.02 15.76 -13.88
N TRP A 323 -12.86 14.57 -13.32
CA TRP A 323 -12.38 14.43 -11.95
C TRP A 323 -10.86 14.66 -11.90
N TYR A 324 -10.44 15.73 -11.24
CA TYR A 324 -9.03 16.16 -11.24
C TYR A 324 -8.21 15.39 -10.21
N ARG A 325 -7.03 14.91 -10.64
CA ARG A 325 -6.04 14.29 -9.77
C ARG A 325 -5.27 15.35 -8.96
N PRO A 326 -4.89 15.03 -7.71
CA PRO A 326 -4.11 15.96 -6.92
C PRO A 326 -2.71 16.20 -7.47
N PRO A 327 -2.20 17.44 -7.37
CA PRO A 327 -0.85 17.77 -7.79
C PRO A 327 0.20 17.05 -6.92
N ASN A 328 1.34 16.73 -7.52
CA ASN A 328 2.50 16.18 -6.80
C ASN A 328 3.31 17.30 -6.11
N CYS A 329 4.30 16.93 -5.28
CA CYS A 329 5.10 17.90 -4.54
C CYS A 329 5.82 18.90 -5.47
N THR A 330 6.35 18.46 -6.61
CA THR A 330 7.01 19.33 -7.59
C THR A 330 6.06 20.41 -8.11
N LYS A 331 4.83 20.03 -8.51
CA LYS A 331 3.83 20.99 -8.98
C LYS A 331 3.39 21.96 -7.89
N ILE A 332 3.31 21.51 -6.63
CA ILE A 332 3.01 22.38 -5.48
C ILE A 332 4.15 23.37 -5.26
N GLN A 333 5.40 22.92 -5.30
CA GLN A 333 6.57 23.79 -5.13
C GLN A 333 6.67 24.85 -6.24
N MET A 334 6.36 24.49 -7.49
CA MET A 334 6.38 25.45 -8.59
C MET A 334 5.22 26.45 -8.53
N SER A 335 3.99 25.98 -8.27
CA SER A 335 2.80 26.85 -8.35
C SER A 335 2.48 27.59 -7.06
N ALA A 336 2.85 27.02 -5.91
CA ALA A 336 2.54 27.56 -4.59
C ALA A 336 3.65 27.18 -3.57
N PRO A 337 4.90 27.66 -3.77
CA PRO A 337 6.04 27.30 -2.92
C PRO A 337 5.79 27.57 -1.44
N GLN A 338 5.02 28.62 -1.12
CA GLN A 338 4.68 28.98 0.25
C GLN A 338 3.83 27.92 0.97
N LEU A 339 3.16 27.01 0.26
CA LEU A 339 2.45 25.89 0.87
C LEU A 339 3.39 24.75 1.30
N CYS A 340 4.57 24.65 0.68
CA CYS A 340 5.48 23.54 0.89
C CYS A 340 6.43 23.81 2.07
N ASN A 341 6.04 23.40 3.28
CA ASN A 341 6.91 23.39 4.46
C ASN A 341 7.18 21.94 4.93
N PRO A 342 8.14 21.22 4.33
CA PRO A 342 8.29 19.78 4.52
C PRO A 342 8.86 19.43 5.91
N ASP A 343 8.10 18.62 6.66
CA ASP A 343 8.58 17.93 7.86
C ASP A 343 9.55 16.78 7.51
N GLU A 344 10.12 16.12 8.52
CA GLU A 344 11.08 15.02 8.32
C GLU A 344 10.51 13.85 7.50
N PHE A 345 9.20 13.60 7.62
CA PHE A 345 8.51 12.54 6.90
C PHE A 345 8.27 12.92 5.44
N CYS A 346 7.85 14.17 5.20
CA CYS A 346 7.60 14.76 3.90
C CYS A 346 8.84 14.77 3.02
N ARG A 347 10.03 14.99 3.59
CA ARG A 347 11.31 14.96 2.83
C ARG A 347 11.57 13.63 2.14
N LYS A 348 10.97 12.54 2.63
CA LYS A 348 11.13 11.18 2.09
C LYS A 348 10.00 10.81 1.11
N ILE A 349 9.07 11.72 0.82
CA ILE A 349 7.84 11.45 0.06
C ILE A 349 7.60 12.55 -0.98
N LYS A 350 7.33 12.14 -2.23
CA LYS A 350 7.15 13.08 -3.35
C LYS A 350 5.69 13.38 -3.71
N ASN A 351 4.73 12.84 -2.96
CA ASN A 351 3.31 13.02 -3.23
C ASN A 351 2.46 13.18 -1.94
N PRO A 352 1.55 14.17 -1.86
CA PRO A 352 0.69 14.39 -0.69
C PRO A 352 -0.22 13.20 -0.33
N LEU A 353 -0.81 12.51 -1.31
CA LEU A 353 -1.64 11.32 -1.04
C LEU A 353 -0.79 10.19 -0.46
N THR A 354 0.41 9.98 -1.01
CA THR A 354 1.35 8.98 -0.47
C THR A 354 1.69 9.30 0.98
N TYR A 355 1.94 10.58 1.32
CA TYR A 355 2.17 11.01 2.71
C TYR A 355 1.01 10.59 3.60
N TYR A 356 -0.22 10.95 3.21
CA TYR A 356 -1.42 10.72 4.00
C TYR A 356 -1.67 9.24 4.26
N PHE A 357 -1.69 8.42 3.20
CA PHE A 357 -1.95 6.99 3.35
C PHE A 357 -0.83 6.28 4.12
N ARG A 358 0.42 6.73 3.98
CA ARG A 358 1.54 6.18 4.76
C ARG A 358 1.45 6.54 6.25
N LYS A 359 1.08 7.79 6.59
CA LYS A 359 0.81 8.20 7.98
C LYS A 359 -0.36 7.43 8.61
N ILE A 360 -1.46 7.25 7.88
CA ILE A 360 -2.58 6.42 8.35
C ILE A 360 -2.10 4.99 8.62
N SER A 361 -1.34 4.43 7.68
CA SER A 361 -0.78 3.09 7.83
C SER A 361 0.10 3.02 9.08
N GLU A 362 1.00 4.00 9.29
CA GLU A 362 1.87 4.07 10.47
C GLU A 362 1.11 4.23 11.79
N HIS A 363 0.10 5.11 11.88
CA HIS A 363 -0.70 5.23 13.10
C HIS A 363 -1.58 3.99 13.34
N ALA A 364 -2.09 3.36 12.27
CA ALA A 364 -2.81 2.11 12.44
C ALA A 364 -1.91 1.03 13.08
N LYS A 365 -0.57 1.13 12.93
CA LYS A 365 0.44 0.28 13.59
C LYS A 365 0.53 0.55 15.10
N THR A 366 0.51 1.81 15.55
CA THR A 366 0.68 2.18 16.97
C THR A 366 -0.59 2.02 17.81
N GLY A 367 -1.75 2.46 17.30
CA GLY A 367 -3.03 2.47 18.06
C GLY A 367 -3.69 1.11 18.31
N ARG A 368 -3.04 -0.01 17.95
CA ARG A 368 -3.45 -1.36 18.38
C ARG A 368 -2.66 -1.87 19.59
N GLY A 369 -1.62 -1.15 20.02
CA GLY A 369 -0.84 -1.50 21.22
C GLY A 369 -1.40 -0.97 22.54
N GLU A 370 -2.42 -0.10 22.51
CA GLU A 370 -3.04 0.51 23.70
C GLU A 370 -4.42 -0.11 24.04
N LYS A 371 -4.82 -1.18 23.36
CA LYS A 371 -6.03 -1.96 23.68
C LYS A 371 -5.69 -3.43 23.92
N THR A 372 -4.84 -3.63 24.89
CA THR A 372 -4.57 -4.83 25.68
C THR A 372 -4.00 -4.34 26.99
#